data_AF-A0A7C1GDT4-F1
#
_entry.id   AF-A0A7C1GDT4-F1
#
_cell.length_a   1.000
_cell.length_b   1.000
_cell.length_c   1.000
_cell.angle_alpha   90.00
_cell.angle_beta   90.00
_cell.angle_gamma   90.00
#
_symmetry.space_group_name_H-M   'P 1'
#
loop_
_entity.id
_entity.type
_entity.pdbx_description
1 polymer ?
#
loop_
_entity_poly.entity_id
_entity_poly.type
_entity_poly.pdbx_seq_one_letter_code
_entity_poly.pdbx_strand_id
1 'polypeptide(L)'
;MPEMSTTYTGTTGSSSKEEKVKDMSRRLQAVRTGKLLITLFLVSIMSLLSLQTSSAESLSKALAQWDPDEIQGRVMEVGSDYIIVQERKILLVDEVYSGREYRTEFLDLTGKPYLKRDLRVGRVVFAKGGLAYDEEIRDNVLVATQIYFLNTAIERDKIQSYEQLVTPAEPW
;
A
#
# COMPACT_ATOMS: atom_id res chain seq x y z
N MET A 1 37.38 -89.82 26.79
CA MET A 1 36.41 -89.54 25.71
C MET A 1 35.06 -89.27 26.36
N PRO A 2 34.21 -88.34 25.88
CA PRO A 2 34.35 -87.24 24.91
C PRO A 2 34.47 -85.88 25.67
N GLU A 3 34.59 -84.68 25.10
CA GLU A 3 33.52 -83.86 24.50
C GLU A 3 34.13 -82.58 23.86
N MET A 4 33.83 -82.38 22.58
CA MET A 4 33.06 -81.26 21.99
C MET A 4 33.79 -79.92 21.83
N SER A 5 34.17 -79.68 20.58
CA SER A 5 34.35 -78.35 20.00
C SER A 5 33.02 -77.59 19.96
N THR A 6 33.05 -76.31 20.31
CA THR A 6 32.02 -75.35 19.90
C THR A 6 32.67 -74.02 19.50
N THR A 7 32.66 -73.80 18.18
CA THR A 7 32.74 -72.48 17.55
C THR A 7 31.46 -71.72 17.86
N TYR A 8 31.55 -70.47 18.33
CA TYR A 8 30.42 -69.52 18.34
C TYR A 8 30.82 -68.22 17.65
N THR A 9 30.23 -68.02 16.48
CA THR A 9 30.05 -66.77 15.75
C THR A 9 29.03 -65.87 16.46
N GLY A 10 29.21 -64.56 16.46
CA GLY A 10 28.20 -63.64 17.01
C GLY A 10 28.51 -62.15 16.89
N THR A 11 28.72 -61.66 15.68
CA THR A 11 28.87 -60.22 15.38
C THR A 11 27.52 -59.63 14.94
N THR A 12 26.68 -59.16 15.86
CA THR A 12 25.49 -58.34 15.51
C THR A 12 25.06 -57.46 16.67
N GLY A 13 25.65 -56.26 16.79
CA GLY A 13 25.22 -55.27 17.79
C GLY A 13 25.49 -53.80 17.43
N SER A 14 26.31 -53.53 16.42
CA SER A 14 26.72 -52.17 16.03
C SER A 14 25.74 -51.48 15.07
N SER A 15 25.11 -52.24 14.16
CA SER A 15 24.31 -51.66 13.07
C SER A 15 23.01 -50.97 13.53
N SER A 16 22.34 -51.51 14.55
CA SER A 16 21.03 -50.99 14.99
C SER A 16 21.14 -49.65 15.76
N LYS A 17 22.25 -49.42 16.46
CA LYS A 17 22.46 -48.16 17.20
C LYS A 17 22.85 -47.01 16.26
N GLU A 18 23.68 -47.27 15.25
CA GLU A 18 24.09 -46.25 14.29
C GLU A 18 22.93 -45.77 13.41
N GLU A 19 22.05 -46.68 13.00
CA GLU A 19 20.88 -46.34 12.17
C GLU A 19 19.88 -45.44 12.93
N LYS A 20 19.67 -45.71 14.23
CA LYS A 20 18.77 -44.92 15.08
C LYS A 20 19.30 -43.51 15.37
N VAL A 21 20.62 -43.36 15.52
CA VAL A 21 21.26 -42.04 15.69
C VAL A 21 21.19 -41.23 14.40
N LYS A 22 21.36 -41.89 13.24
CA LYS A 22 21.25 -41.25 11.93
C LYS A 22 19.83 -40.76 11.64
N ASP A 23 18.80 -41.55 11.96
CA ASP A 23 17.40 -41.12 11.81
C ASP A 23 17.04 -39.95 12.76
N MET A 24 17.50 -40.01 14.01
CA MET A 24 17.26 -38.93 14.98
C MET A 24 17.93 -37.61 14.57
N SER A 25 19.15 -37.67 14.01
CA SER A 25 19.87 -36.49 13.50
C SER A 25 19.17 -35.86 12.27
N ARG A 26 18.59 -36.69 11.38
CA ARG A 26 17.83 -36.22 10.20
C ARG A 26 16.53 -35.54 10.60
N ARG A 27 15.82 -36.07 11.60
CA ARG A 27 14.60 -35.44 12.15
C ARG A 27 14.92 -34.09 12.82
N LEU A 28 16.02 -34.00 13.55
CA LEU A 28 16.48 -32.74 14.15
C LEU A 28 16.86 -31.69 13.09
N GLN A 29 17.51 -32.09 11.99
CA GLN A 29 17.84 -31.18 10.88
C GLN A 29 16.59 -30.69 10.14
N ALA A 30 15.62 -31.57 9.87
CA ALA A 30 14.36 -31.21 9.22
C ALA A 30 13.48 -30.25 10.04
N VAL A 31 13.46 -30.41 11.37
CA VAL A 31 12.73 -29.49 12.28
C VAL A 31 13.41 -28.11 12.34
N ARG A 32 14.75 -28.06 12.22
CA ARG A 32 15.51 -26.81 12.24
C ARG A 32 15.36 -26.00 10.95
N THR A 33 15.34 -26.67 9.80
CA THR A 33 15.09 -26.04 8.49
C THR A 33 13.65 -25.59 8.32
N GLY A 34 12.67 -26.36 8.81
CA GLY A 34 11.26 -25.96 8.80
C GLY A 34 10.98 -24.69 9.61
N LYS A 35 11.60 -24.54 10.79
CA LYS A 35 11.48 -23.32 11.62
C LYS A 35 12.09 -22.09 10.92
N LEU A 36 13.25 -22.25 10.29
CA LEU A 36 13.91 -21.16 9.54
C LEU A 36 13.04 -20.65 8.37
N LEU A 37 12.41 -21.55 7.63
CA LEU A 37 11.54 -21.18 6.50
C LEU A 37 10.27 -20.43 6.97
N ILE A 38 9.65 -20.86 8.06
CA ILE A 38 8.46 -20.19 8.63
C ILE A 38 8.82 -18.78 9.11
N THR A 39 9.99 -18.62 9.74
CA THR A 39 10.44 -17.31 10.25
C THR A 39 10.72 -16.34 9.09
N LEU A 40 11.35 -16.81 8.01
CA LEU A 40 11.61 -16.02 6.80
C LEU A 40 10.30 -15.61 6.09
N PHE A 41 9.32 -16.51 6.04
CA PHE A 41 8.01 -16.21 5.46
C PHE A 41 7.23 -15.15 6.27
N LEU A 42 7.27 -15.23 7.61
CA LEU A 42 6.64 -14.24 8.50
C LEU A 42 7.27 -12.85 8.39
N VAL A 43 8.61 -12.76 8.30
CA VAL A 43 9.31 -11.49 8.11
C VAL A 43 8.99 -10.87 6.74
N SER A 44 8.86 -11.70 5.70
CA SER A 44 8.42 -11.23 4.38
C SER A 44 7.02 -10.63 4.42
N ILE A 45 6.06 -11.26 5.11
CA ILE A 45 4.69 -10.73 5.23
C ILE A 45 4.65 -9.41 5.99
N MET A 46 5.41 -9.29 7.08
CA MET A 46 5.48 -8.03 7.85
C MET A 46 6.08 -6.89 7.03
N SER A 47 7.06 -7.18 6.16
CA SER A 47 7.69 -6.19 5.30
C SER A 47 6.74 -5.66 4.21
N LEU A 48 5.83 -6.49 3.71
CA LEU A 48 4.82 -6.10 2.71
C LEU A 48 3.72 -5.20 3.28
N LEU A 49 3.44 -5.28 4.59
CA LEU A 49 2.40 -4.47 5.24
C LEU A 49 2.85 -3.03 5.54
N SER A 50 4.16 -2.75 5.57
CA SER A 50 4.70 -1.41 5.85
C SER A 50 4.66 -0.45 4.66
N LEU A 51 4.38 -0.92 3.44
CA LEU A 51 4.36 -0.06 2.25
C LEU A 51 3.05 0.71 2.05
N GLN A 52 2.02 0.49 2.88
CA GLN A 52 0.69 1.10 2.68
C GLN A 52 0.40 2.32 3.58
N THR A 53 1.38 2.85 4.34
CA THR A 53 1.11 3.89 5.36
C THR A 53 1.30 5.34 4.92
N SER A 54 1.79 5.61 3.71
CA SER A 54 2.16 6.97 3.27
C SER A 54 0.95 7.93 3.16
N SER A 55 -0.19 7.45 2.64
CA SER A 55 -1.39 8.27 2.44
C SER A 55 -2.17 8.57 3.75
N ALA A 56 -2.22 7.62 4.68
CA ALA A 56 -2.93 7.76 5.96
C ALA A 56 -2.38 8.91 6.83
N GLU A 57 -1.06 9.14 6.78
CA GLU A 57 -0.43 10.20 7.57
C GLU A 57 -0.78 11.59 7.04
N SER A 58 -0.67 11.79 5.72
CA SER A 58 -1.06 13.04 5.07
C SER A 58 -2.55 13.33 5.24
N LEU A 59 -3.41 12.30 5.18
CA LEU A 59 -4.84 12.42 5.49
C LEU A 59 -5.05 12.90 6.94
N SER A 60 -4.37 12.29 7.92
CA SER A 60 -4.51 12.69 9.32
C SER A 60 -4.08 14.14 9.58
N LYS A 61 -3.02 14.60 8.89
CA LYS A 61 -2.52 15.98 8.97
C LYS A 61 -3.50 16.96 8.32
N ALA A 62 -4.02 16.65 7.14
CA ALA A 62 -5.07 17.44 6.49
C ALA A 62 -6.30 17.60 7.40
N LEU A 63 -6.75 16.50 8.03
CA LEU A 63 -7.90 16.54 8.93
C LEU A 63 -7.65 17.34 10.21
N ALA A 64 -6.40 17.40 10.70
CA ALA A 64 -6.03 18.18 11.88
C ALA A 64 -5.94 19.68 11.58
N GLN A 65 -5.44 20.05 10.40
CA GLN A 65 -5.28 21.44 9.98
C GLN A 65 -5.73 21.59 8.52
N TRP A 66 -7.03 21.81 8.33
CA TRP A 66 -7.62 21.94 7.01
C TRP A 66 -7.37 23.33 6.42
N ASP A 67 -6.55 23.39 5.38
CA ASP A 67 -6.31 24.61 4.58
C ASP A 67 -6.76 24.36 3.14
N PRO A 68 -7.93 24.88 2.72
CA PRO A 68 -8.48 24.62 1.39
C PRO A 68 -7.56 25.16 0.28
N ASP A 69 -7.25 24.31 -0.69
CA ASP A 69 -6.52 24.69 -1.89
C ASP A 69 -7.10 24.00 -3.13
N GLU A 70 -6.79 24.57 -4.29
CA GLU A 70 -7.28 24.10 -5.57
C GLU A 70 -6.20 24.19 -6.65
N ILE A 71 -6.28 23.27 -7.60
CA ILE A 71 -5.34 23.24 -8.71
C ILE A 71 -6.02 22.76 -9.98
N GLN A 72 -5.78 23.46 -11.07
CA GLN A 72 -6.23 23.08 -12.40
C GLN A 72 -5.04 22.75 -13.26
N GLY A 73 -5.10 21.65 -13.99
CA GLY A 73 -4.07 21.39 -14.99
C GLY A 73 -4.28 20.09 -15.73
N ARG A 74 -3.27 19.77 -16.55
CA ARG A 74 -3.19 18.49 -17.22
C ARG A 74 -2.51 17.49 -16.30
N VAL A 75 -3.09 16.29 -16.16
CA VAL A 75 -2.49 15.18 -15.45
C VAL A 75 -1.20 14.78 -16.17
N MET A 76 -0.08 14.87 -15.46
CA MET A 76 1.26 14.51 -15.94
C MET A 76 1.60 13.06 -15.61
N GLU A 77 1.15 12.59 -14.45
CA GLU A 77 1.38 11.25 -13.95
C GLU A 77 0.17 10.74 -13.17
N VAL A 78 -0.06 9.43 -13.20
CA VAL A 78 -1.09 8.74 -12.41
C VAL A 78 -0.44 7.59 -11.65
N GLY A 79 -0.38 7.73 -10.33
CA GLY A 79 0.00 6.67 -9.40
C GLY A 79 -1.20 5.88 -8.89
N SER A 80 -0.97 4.96 -7.96
CA SER A 80 -2.01 4.18 -7.29
C SER A 80 -2.95 5.04 -6.45
N ASP A 81 -2.38 6.02 -5.76
CA ASP A 81 -2.93 6.82 -4.67
C ASP A 81 -2.60 8.31 -4.85
N TYR A 82 -2.09 8.69 -6.02
CA TYR A 82 -1.80 10.08 -6.34
C TYR A 82 -1.91 10.36 -7.83
N ILE A 83 -1.96 11.65 -8.17
CA ILE A 83 -1.66 12.18 -9.50
C ILE A 83 -0.70 13.35 -9.39
N ILE A 84 -0.01 13.66 -10.49
CA ILE A 84 0.77 14.89 -10.61
C ILE A 84 0.07 15.83 -11.58
N VAL A 85 -0.18 17.06 -11.15
CA VAL A 85 -0.78 18.13 -11.94
C VAL A 85 0.04 19.39 -11.70
N GLN A 86 0.54 20.03 -12.77
CA GLN A 86 1.42 21.20 -12.68
C GLN A 86 2.57 21.02 -11.68
N GLU A 87 3.27 19.88 -11.75
CA GLU A 87 4.40 19.54 -10.87
C GLU A 87 4.02 19.40 -9.37
N ARG A 88 2.75 19.52 -9.00
CA ARG A 88 2.27 19.27 -7.64
C ARG A 88 1.66 17.88 -7.53
N LYS A 89 2.05 17.15 -6.48
CA LYS A 89 1.48 15.86 -6.09
C LYS A 89 0.12 16.08 -5.42
N ILE A 90 -0.90 15.41 -5.93
CA ILE A 90 -2.25 15.39 -5.41
C ILE A 90 -2.54 13.98 -4.92
N LEU A 91 -2.79 13.81 -3.63
CA LEU A 91 -3.14 12.53 -3.03
C LEU A 91 -4.61 12.21 -3.29
N LEU A 92 -4.86 10.97 -3.69
CA LEU A 92 -6.18 10.38 -3.89
C LEU A 92 -6.52 9.53 -2.67
N VAL A 93 -7.57 9.90 -1.97
CA VAL A 93 -8.01 9.21 -0.76
C VAL A 93 -9.00 8.11 -1.13
N ASP A 94 -8.80 6.91 -0.60
CA ASP A 94 -9.74 5.79 -0.67
C ASP A 94 -9.47 4.89 0.55
N GLU A 95 -9.75 5.41 1.74
CA GLU A 95 -9.33 4.83 3.01
C GLU A 95 -10.43 4.88 4.07
N VAL A 96 -10.32 4.01 5.08
CA VAL A 96 -11.17 4.04 6.27
C VAL A 96 -10.31 4.50 7.45
N TYR A 97 -10.65 5.64 8.04
CA TYR A 97 -9.95 6.21 9.20
C TYR A 97 -10.96 6.50 10.32
N SER A 98 -10.64 6.11 11.56
CA SER A 98 -11.53 6.30 12.72
C SER A 98 -12.98 5.82 12.51
N GLY A 99 -13.18 4.76 11.71
CA GLY A 99 -14.50 4.19 11.41
C GLY A 99 -15.31 4.95 10.35
N ARG A 100 -14.73 5.97 9.71
CA ARG A 100 -15.34 6.72 8.61
C ARG A 100 -14.62 6.44 7.30
N GLU A 101 -15.37 6.27 6.23
CA GLU A 101 -14.83 6.14 4.87
C GLU A 101 -14.54 7.52 4.30
N TYR A 102 -13.32 7.72 3.83
CA TYR A 102 -12.85 8.91 3.15
C TYR A 102 -12.51 8.53 1.72
N ARG A 103 -13.14 9.21 0.74
CA ARG A 103 -12.93 8.91 -0.67
C ARG A 103 -12.92 10.18 -1.50
N THR A 104 -11.90 10.34 -2.34
CA THR A 104 -11.88 11.36 -3.37
C THR A 104 -13.00 11.12 -4.37
N GLU A 105 -13.89 12.11 -4.53
CA GLU A 105 -14.96 12.07 -5.51
C GLU A 105 -14.44 12.49 -6.88
N PHE A 106 -14.87 11.77 -7.90
CA PHE A 106 -14.54 12.08 -9.28
C PHE A 106 -15.79 12.53 -10.00
N LEU A 107 -15.82 13.77 -10.48
CA LEU A 107 -17.05 14.42 -10.96
C LEU A 107 -16.80 15.06 -12.34
N ASP A 108 -17.87 15.41 -13.05
CA ASP A 108 -17.82 16.46 -14.08
C ASP A 108 -18.42 17.77 -13.57
N LEU A 109 -18.43 18.79 -14.43
CA LEU A 109 -19.00 20.11 -14.13
C LEU A 109 -20.51 20.12 -13.88
N THR A 110 -21.20 19.00 -14.12
CA THR A 110 -22.62 18.82 -13.81
C THR A 110 -22.83 18.05 -12.50
N GLY A 111 -21.75 17.65 -11.83
CA GLY A 111 -21.79 16.84 -10.61
C GLY A 111 -22.02 15.36 -10.88
N LYS A 112 -21.92 14.92 -12.14
CA LYS A 112 -22.08 13.50 -12.47
C LYS A 112 -20.83 12.74 -12.09
N PRO A 113 -20.95 11.58 -11.42
CA PRO A 113 -19.80 10.80 -11.00
C PRO A 113 -19.08 10.15 -12.20
N TYR A 114 -17.75 10.15 -12.10
CA TYR A 114 -16.80 9.39 -12.89
C TYR A 114 -16.13 8.34 -12.02
N LEU A 115 -15.41 7.42 -12.66
CA LEU A 115 -14.65 6.38 -11.96
C LEU A 115 -13.17 6.76 -11.93
N LYS A 116 -12.45 6.31 -10.90
CA LYS A 116 -10.98 6.49 -10.79
C LYS A 116 -10.24 6.01 -12.04
N ARG A 117 -10.71 4.94 -12.69
CA ARG A 117 -10.15 4.41 -13.96
C ARG A 117 -10.24 5.38 -15.14
N ASP A 118 -11.08 6.42 -15.05
CA ASP A 118 -11.21 7.44 -16.07
C ASP A 118 -10.10 8.51 -15.97
N LEU A 119 -9.35 8.51 -14.87
CA LEU A 119 -8.15 9.31 -14.64
C LEU A 119 -7.01 8.73 -15.48
N ARG A 120 -6.42 9.58 -16.33
CA ARG A 120 -5.34 9.19 -17.24
C ARG A 120 -4.44 10.39 -17.53
N VAL A 121 -3.17 10.10 -17.81
CA VAL A 121 -2.20 11.09 -18.27
C VAL A 121 -2.77 11.85 -19.47
N GLY A 122 -2.57 13.16 -19.48
CA GLY A 122 -3.05 14.06 -20.50
C GLY A 122 -4.47 14.58 -20.26
N ARG A 123 -5.23 14.06 -19.30
CA ARG A 123 -6.58 14.58 -18.99
C ARG A 123 -6.50 15.91 -18.27
N VAL A 124 -7.42 16.83 -18.57
CA VAL A 124 -7.53 18.10 -17.84
C VAL A 124 -8.44 17.91 -16.64
N VAL A 125 -7.98 18.33 -15.47
CA VAL A 125 -8.69 18.20 -14.21
C VAL A 125 -8.65 19.51 -13.42
N PHE A 126 -9.65 19.68 -12.58
CA PHE A 126 -9.68 20.64 -11.49
C PHE A 126 -9.79 19.86 -10.19
N ALA A 127 -8.76 19.90 -9.35
CA ALA A 127 -8.75 19.22 -8.07
C ALA A 127 -8.93 20.22 -6.93
N LYS A 128 -9.71 19.82 -5.93
CA LYS A 128 -9.92 20.56 -4.70
C LYS A 128 -9.66 19.67 -3.51
N GLY A 129 -9.16 20.26 -2.44
CA GLY A 129 -8.85 19.53 -1.23
C GLY A 129 -8.26 20.41 -0.16
N GLY A 130 -7.62 19.76 0.82
CA GLY A 130 -6.86 20.41 1.87
C GLY A 130 -5.38 20.21 1.69
N LEU A 131 -4.57 21.20 2.05
CA LEU A 131 -3.12 21.06 2.09
C LEU A 131 -2.69 20.21 3.29
N ALA A 132 -1.71 19.35 3.06
CA ALA A 132 -1.00 18.65 4.12
C ALA A 132 0.48 18.61 3.80
N TYR A 133 1.31 18.65 4.85
CA TYR A 133 2.74 18.46 4.72
C TYR A 133 3.06 16.97 4.61
N ASP A 134 3.64 16.55 3.49
CA ASP A 134 4.12 15.19 3.23
C ASP A 134 5.62 15.13 3.62
N GLU A 135 5.95 14.29 4.60
CA GLU A 135 7.33 14.19 5.12
C GLU A 135 8.28 13.46 4.16
N GLU A 136 7.75 12.63 3.27
CA GLU A 136 8.53 11.84 2.31
C GLU A 136 9.14 12.77 1.26
N ILE A 137 8.34 13.67 0.70
CA ILE A 137 8.77 14.63 -0.30
C ILE A 137 9.16 16.00 0.28
N ARG A 138 8.93 16.19 1.58
CA ARG A 138 9.22 17.42 2.34
C ARG A 138 8.54 18.67 1.77
N ASP A 139 7.34 18.52 1.25
CA ASP A 139 6.59 19.59 0.61
C ASP A 139 5.08 19.46 0.92
N ASN A 140 4.32 20.52 0.64
CA ASN A 140 2.87 20.51 0.78
C ASN A 140 2.22 19.80 -0.42
N VAL A 141 1.45 18.75 -0.12
CA VAL A 141 0.63 18.03 -1.08
C VAL A 141 -0.83 18.45 -0.94
N LEU A 142 -1.58 18.33 -2.03
CA LEU A 142 -3.03 18.50 -1.99
C LEU A 142 -3.71 17.15 -1.71
N VAL A 143 -4.40 17.04 -0.58
CA VAL A 143 -5.24 15.87 -0.27
C VAL A 143 -6.63 16.09 -0.86
N ALA A 144 -6.90 15.45 -2.00
CA ALA A 144 -8.08 15.76 -2.80
C ALA A 144 -9.37 15.20 -2.20
N THR A 145 -10.36 16.07 -2.01
CA THR A 145 -11.74 15.67 -1.73
C THR A 145 -12.52 15.44 -3.02
N GLN A 146 -12.28 16.30 -4.02
CA GLN A 146 -13.01 16.29 -5.28
C GLN A 146 -12.05 16.54 -6.45
N ILE A 147 -12.24 15.79 -7.53
CA ILE A 147 -11.55 15.96 -8.80
C ILE A 147 -12.59 16.06 -9.91
N TYR A 148 -12.67 17.23 -10.52
CA TYR A 148 -13.53 17.49 -11.67
C TYR A 148 -12.79 17.22 -12.97
N PHE A 149 -13.36 16.38 -13.82
CA PHE A 149 -12.88 16.18 -15.18
C PHE A 149 -13.37 17.30 -16.08
N LEU A 150 -12.42 17.99 -16.72
CA LEU A 150 -12.72 19.07 -17.63
C LEU A 150 -12.48 18.64 -19.07
N ASN A 151 -13.29 19.17 -19.99
CA ASN A 151 -13.05 19.01 -21.43
C ASN A 151 -11.86 19.87 -21.89
N THR A 152 -11.68 21.05 -21.28
CA THR A 152 -10.60 21.99 -21.55
C THR A 152 -10.23 22.73 -20.26
N ALA A 153 -9.05 23.34 -20.22
CA ALA A 153 -8.69 24.24 -19.13
C ALA A 153 -9.66 25.43 -19.11
N ILE A 154 -10.22 25.72 -17.95
CA ILE A 154 -11.09 26.87 -17.74
C ILE A 154 -10.20 28.07 -17.38
N GLU A 155 -10.44 29.21 -18.02
CA GLU A 155 -9.76 30.46 -17.65
C GLU A 155 -10.13 30.84 -16.21
N ARG A 156 -9.18 31.40 -15.45
CA ARG A 156 -9.40 31.73 -14.03
C ARG A 156 -10.65 32.57 -13.80
N ASP A 157 -10.90 33.55 -14.67
CA ASP A 157 -12.05 34.45 -14.56
C ASP A 157 -13.40 33.74 -14.82
N LYS A 158 -13.37 32.60 -15.52
CA LYS A 158 -14.56 31.79 -15.83
C LYS A 158 -14.86 30.75 -14.77
N ILE A 159 -13.92 30.42 -13.88
CA ILE A 159 -14.15 29.47 -12.77
C ILE A 159 -15.34 29.93 -11.92
N GLN A 160 -15.49 31.25 -11.73
CA GLN A 160 -16.59 31.85 -10.95
C GLN A 160 -17.99 31.54 -11.49
N SER A 161 -18.12 31.16 -12.77
CA SER A 161 -19.40 30.80 -13.36
C SER A 161 -19.84 29.36 -13.07
N TYR A 162 -18.97 28.54 -12.46
CA TYR A 162 -19.26 27.15 -12.11
C TYR A 162 -19.36 27.02 -10.61
N GLU A 163 -20.58 26.99 -10.07
CA GLU A 163 -20.83 26.87 -8.62
C GLU A 163 -20.02 25.74 -7.97
N GLN A 164 -19.98 24.58 -8.62
CA GLN A 164 -19.23 23.41 -8.18
C GLN A 164 -17.73 23.66 -8.07
N LEU A 165 -17.17 24.57 -8.86
CA LEU A 165 -15.75 24.94 -8.83
C LEU A 165 -15.46 26.09 -7.86
N VAL A 166 -16.44 26.85 -7.40
CA VAL A 166 -16.22 27.99 -6.49
C VAL A 166 -16.37 27.60 -5.02
N THR A 167 -17.21 26.61 -4.71
CA THR A 167 -17.38 26.17 -3.32
C THR A 167 -16.06 25.66 -2.75
N PRO A 168 -15.54 26.22 -1.64
CA PRO A 168 -14.32 25.72 -1.03
C PRO A 168 -14.42 24.24 -0.71
N ALA A 169 -13.32 23.50 -0.81
CA ALA A 169 -13.30 22.13 -0.34
C ALA A 169 -13.46 22.10 1.18
N GLU A 170 -14.45 21.34 1.65
CA GLU A 170 -14.60 20.97 3.05
C GLU A 170 -14.05 19.54 3.24
N PRO A 171 -13.53 19.20 4.44
CA PRO A 171 -13.22 17.82 4.76
C PRO A 171 -14.52 17.00 4.78
N TRP A 172 -14.44 15.72 4.40
CA TRP A 172 -15.58 14.78 4.42
C TRP A 172 -16.24 14.69 5.80
#